data_AF-A0A2M8PMW8-F1
#
_entry.id   AF-A0A2M8PMW8-F1
#
_cell.length_a   1.000
_cell.length_b   1.000
_cell.length_c   1.000
_cell.angle_alpha   90.00
_cell.angle_beta   90.00
_cell.angle_gamma   90.00
#
_symmetry.space_group_name_H-M   'P 1'
#
loop_
_entity.id
_entity.type
_entity.pdbx_description
1 polymer ?
#
loop_
_entity_poly.entity_id
_entity_poly.type
_entity_poly.pdbx_seq_one_letter_code
_entity_poly.pdbx_strand_id
1 'polypeptide(L)'
;DFLQNKRQAAITDAQEFERLRQQGAQIRNETVARLPELLEQLEQNCTQNGIQVHWAQTPAQANEIVAQIAARNQANTIVKGKSMASEEIGLNTYMAQRNVDCIETDMGEFIVQIANETPSHIIMPAIHKNKAQIAQLLHEHIAFQGDSNDV
;
A
#
# COMPACT_ATOMS: atom_id res chain seq x y z
N ASP A 1 -12.20 8.69 -19.27
CA ASP A 1 -12.54 10.10 -19.55
C ASP A 1 -12.42 11.03 -18.34
N PHE A 2 -13.17 10.85 -17.24
CA PHE A 2 -13.10 11.76 -16.07
C PHE A 2 -11.69 12.04 -15.51
N LEU A 3 -10.91 10.99 -15.24
CA LEU A 3 -9.55 11.14 -14.68
C LEU A 3 -8.56 11.77 -15.67
N GLN A 4 -8.67 11.43 -16.96
CA GLN A 4 -7.83 12.02 -18.00
C GLN A 4 -8.11 13.52 -18.13
N ASN A 5 -9.39 13.92 -18.10
CA ASN A 5 -9.78 15.33 -18.12
C ASN A 5 -9.29 16.09 -16.88
N LYS A 6 -9.43 15.50 -15.68
CA LYS A 6 -8.88 16.10 -14.45
C LYS A 6 -7.36 16.25 -14.50
N ARG A 7 -6.66 15.23 -14.99
CA ARG A 7 -5.20 15.26 -15.15
C ARG A 7 -4.78 16.36 -16.12
N GLN A 8 -5.47 16.50 -17.25
CA GLN A 8 -5.18 17.54 -18.23
C GLN A 8 -5.44 18.94 -17.65
N ALA A 9 -6.54 19.12 -16.91
CA ALA A 9 -6.84 20.39 -16.24
C ALA A 9 -5.82 20.77 -15.16
N ALA A 10 -5.18 19.78 -14.50
CA ALA A 10 -4.13 20.02 -13.53
C ALA A 10 -2.78 20.42 -14.17
N ILE A 11 -2.59 20.15 -15.46
CA ILE A 11 -1.38 20.54 -16.20
C ILE A 11 -1.63 21.92 -16.80
N THR A 12 -1.22 22.95 -16.08
CA THR A 12 -1.39 24.35 -16.50
C THR A 12 -0.27 24.83 -17.42
N ASP A 13 0.91 24.21 -17.34
CA ASP A 13 2.07 24.50 -18.20
C ASP A 13 2.64 23.19 -18.77
N ALA A 14 2.56 23.05 -20.10
CA ALA A 14 3.03 21.86 -20.80
C ALA A 14 4.55 21.73 -20.85
N GLN A 15 5.28 22.85 -20.90
CA GLN A 15 6.75 22.84 -20.93
C GLN A 15 7.31 22.49 -19.57
N GLU A 16 6.75 23.07 -18.51
CA GLU A 16 7.11 22.70 -17.14
C GLU A 16 6.80 21.24 -16.86
N PHE A 17 5.63 20.76 -17.27
CA PHE A 17 5.25 19.36 -17.10
C PHE A 17 6.24 18.40 -17.78
N GLU A 18 6.63 18.68 -19.03
CA GLU A 18 7.59 17.83 -19.74
C GLU A 18 8.97 17.86 -19.07
N ARG A 19 9.42 19.02 -18.60
CA ARG A 19 10.67 19.17 -17.83
C ARG A 19 10.63 18.32 -16.54
N LEU A 20 9.57 18.44 -15.75
CA LEU A 20 9.40 17.65 -14.52
C LEU A 20 9.30 16.16 -14.80
N ARG A 21 8.64 15.76 -15.89
CA ARG A 21 8.55 14.36 -16.34
C ARG A 21 9.92 13.79 -16.65
N GLN A 22 10.75 14.53 -17.39
CA GLN A 22 12.12 14.13 -17.71
C GLN A 22 13.01 14.05 -16.46
N GLN A 23 12.91 15.04 -15.57
CA GLN A 23 13.63 15.03 -14.29
C GLN A 23 13.25 13.82 -13.43
N GLY A 24 11.95 13.53 -13.28
CA GLY A 24 11.49 12.35 -12.54
C GLY A 24 11.98 11.04 -13.18
N ALA A 25 12.03 10.96 -14.51
CA ALA A 25 12.57 9.80 -15.20
C ALA A 25 14.08 9.64 -14.97
N GLN A 26 14.84 10.73 -14.97
CA GLN A 26 16.27 10.72 -14.68
C GLN A 26 16.53 10.27 -13.24
N ILE A 27 15.86 10.86 -12.25
CA ILE A 27 15.99 10.50 -10.83
C ILE A 27 15.71 9.01 -10.61
N ARG A 28 14.64 8.48 -11.23
CA ARG A 28 14.31 7.06 -11.16
C ARG A 28 15.44 6.19 -11.72
N ASN A 29 15.97 6.55 -12.89
CA ASN A 29 17.03 5.78 -13.53
C ASN A 29 18.33 5.80 -12.69
N GLU A 30 18.69 6.96 -12.13
CA GLU A 30 19.84 7.10 -11.22
C GLU A 30 19.65 6.29 -9.94
N THR A 31 18.43 6.30 -9.38
CA THR A 31 18.07 5.54 -8.17
C THR A 31 18.22 4.04 -8.41
N VAL A 32 17.75 3.53 -9.54
CA VAL A 32 17.89 2.10 -9.89
C VAL A 32 19.35 1.73 -10.10
N ALA A 33 20.14 2.58 -10.76
CA ALA A 33 21.58 2.33 -10.97
C ALA A 33 22.39 2.30 -9.66
N ARG A 34 21.91 3.02 -8.64
CA ARG A 34 22.54 3.16 -7.32
C ARG A 34 21.77 2.40 -6.23
N LEU A 35 20.92 1.45 -6.62
CA LEU A 35 20.00 0.81 -5.68
C LEU A 35 20.71 0.16 -4.47
N PRO A 36 21.85 -0.54 -4.60
CA PRO A 36 22.53 -1.15 -3.45
C PRO A 36 22.92 -0.12 -2.38
N GLU A 37 23.58 0.98 -2.76
CA GLU A 37 24.00 2.02 -1.82
C GLU A 37 22.81 2.79 -1.22
N LEU A 38 21.75 3.03 -2.00
CA LEU A 38 20.59 3.77 -1.53
C LEU A 38 19.75 2.96 -0.54
N LEU A 39 19.72 1.64 -0.66
CA LEU A 39 19.04 0.78 0.30
C LEU A 39 19.81 0.72 1.64
N GLU A 40 21.14 0.66 1.61
CA GLU A 40 21.95 0.78 2.84
C GLU A 40 21.77 2.15 3.50
N GLN A 41 21.72 3.23 2.70
CA GLN A 41 21.44 4.57 3.20
C GLN A 41 20.04 4.68 3.82
N LEU A 42 19.03 4.06 3.18
CA LEU A 42 17.67 3.97 3.72
C LEU A 42 17.66 3.26 5.07
N GLU A 43 18.30 2.09 5.17
CA GLU A 43 18.41 1.33 6.42
C GLU A 43 19.07 2.14 7.54
N GLN A 44 20.17 2.84 7.25
CA GLN A 44 20.85 3.70 8.21
C GLN A 44 19.91 4.79 8.73
N ASN A 45 19.21 5.49 7.84
CA ASN A 45 18.26 6.54 8.20
C ASN A 45 17.08 6.00 9.01
N CYS A 46 16.51 4.85 8.62
CA CYS A 46 15.44 4.18 9.37
C CYS A 46 15.91 3.81 10.77
N THR A 47 17.08 3.20 10.89
CA THR A 47 17.67 2.77 12.17
C THR A 47 17.92 3.96 13.10
N GLN A 48 18.40 5.09 12.57
CA GLN A 48 18.55 6.33 13.34
C GLN A 48 17.23 6.87 13.88
N ASN A 49 16.11 6.59 13.21
CA ASN A 49 14.76 6.94 13.66
C ASN A 49 14.11 5.84 14.52
N GLY A 50 14.87 4.83 14.96
CA GLY A 50 14.37 3.73 15.79
C GLY A 50 13.57 2.68 15.03
N ILE A 51 13.62 2.67 13.69
CA ILE A 51 12.96 1.69 12.84
C ILE A 51 13.92 0.54 12.55
N GLN A 52 13.53 -0.69 12.88
CA GLN A 52 14.30 -1.87 12.52
C GLN A 52 13.98 -2.29 11.07
N VAL A 53 15.01 -2.33 10.22
CA VAL A 53 14.90 -2.83 8.84
C VAL A 53 15.27 -4.31 8.80
N HIS A 54 14.50 -5.09 8.04
CA HIS A 54 14.75 -6.50 7.81
C HIS A 54 14.92 -6.76 6.32
N TRP A 55 15.98 -7.47 5.97
CA TRP A 55 16.30 -7.85 4.61
C TRP A 55 15.83 -9.28 4.31
N ALA A 56 15.22 -9.46 3.15
CA ALA A 56 14.79 -10.76 2.65
C ALA A 56 15.12 -10.89 1.16
N GLN A 57 15.68 -12.02 0.76
CA GLN A 57 16.00 -12.30 -0.64
C GLN A 57 14.86 -13.02 -1.37
N THR A 58 13.93 -13.62 -0.63
CA THR A 58 12.83 -14.41 -1.20
C THR A 58 11.50 -14.09 -0.52
N PRO A 59 10.36 -14.30 -1.20
CA PRO A 59 9.03 -14.18 -0.60
C PRO A 59 8.88 -15.00 0.68
N ALA A 60 9.42 -16.23 0.69
CA ALA A 60 9.36 -17.11 1.87
C ALA A 60 10.13 -16.54 3.06
N GLN A 61 11.32 -15.96 2.84
CA GLN A 61 12.09 -15.31 3.90
C GLN A 61 11.36 -14.08 4.44
N ALA A 62 10.79 -13.25 3.57
CA ALA A 62 10.03 -12.06 3.98
C ALA A 62 8.84 -12.43 4.87
N ASN A 63 8.04 -13.41 4.44
CA ASN A 63 6.90 -13.91 5.19
C ASN A 63 7.31 -14.51 6.56
N GLU A 64 8.39 -15.29 6.58
CA GLU A 64 8.89 -15.89 7.82
C GLU A 64 9.39 -14.83 8.81
N ILE A 65 10.09 -13.79 8.33
CA ILE A 65 10.52 -12.67 9.19
C ILE A 65 9.31 -11.99 9.83
N VAL A 66 8.27 -11.67 9.06
CA VAL A 66 7.06 -11.04 9.59
C VAL A 66 6.36 -11.94 10.60
N ALA A 67 6.25 -13.24 10.32
CA ALA A 67 5.66 -14.20 11.25
C ALA A 67 6.45 -14.32 12.56
N GLN A 68 7.78 -14.31 12.49
CA GLN A 68 8.62 -14.32 13.69
C GLN A 68 8.47 -13.05 14.51
N ILE A 69 8.36 -11.88 13.86
CA ILE A 69 8.09 -10.62 14.55
C ILE A 69 6.73 -10.68 15.26
N ALA A 70 5.68 -11.14 14.58
CA ALA A 70 4.35 -11.29 15.18
C ALA A 70 4.38 -12.25 16.37
N ALA A 71 4.99 -13.43 16.21
CA ALA A 71 5.08 -14.44 17.26
C ALA A 71 5.85 -13.94 18.50
N ARG A 72 6.98 -13.25 18.31
CA ARG A 72 7.77 -12.67 19.41
C ARG A 72 6.98 -11.64 20.21
N ASN A 73 6.09 -10.91 19.56
CA ASN A 73 5.23 -9.90 20.18
C ASN A 73 3.86 -10.44 20.61
N GLN A 74 3.61 -11.75 20.44
CA GLN A 74 2.29 -12.36 20.66
C GLN A 74 1.16 -11.62 19.94
N ALA A 75 1.47 -11.06 18.77
CA ALA A 75 0.55 -10.26 17.98
C ALA A 75 -0.42 -11.16 17.21
N ASN A 76 -1.71 -10.86 17.32
CA ASN A 76 -2.80 -11.43 16.52
C ASN A 76 -3.23 -10.49 15.38
N THR A 77 -2.66 -9.29 15.31
CA THR A 77 -2.98 -8.29 14.28
C THR A 77 -1.72 -7.55 13.84
N ILE A 78 -1.60 -7.32 12.54
CA ILE A 78 -0.56 -6.52 11.90
C ILE A 78 -1.26 -5.40 11.13
N VAL A 79 -0.88 -4.16 11.39
CA VAL A 79 -1.29 -3.01 10.59
C VAL A 79 -0.19 -2.73 9.57
N LYS A 80 -0.56 -2.68 8.28
CA LYS A 80 0.37 -2.40 7.18
C LYS A 80 -0.17 -1.30 6.28
N GLY A 81 0.74 -0.62 5.59
CA GLY A 81 0.39 0.27 4.49
C GLY A 81 0.31 -0.47 3.15
N LYS A 82 -0.33 0.16 2.17
CA LYS A 82 -0.46 -0.35 0.81
C LYS A 82 0.92 -0.69 0.23
N SER A 83 1.08 -1.95 -0.17
CA SER A 83 2.32 -2.42 -0.78
C SER A 83 2.05 -3.54 -1.77
N MET A 84 2.32 -3.29 -3.05
CA MET A 84 2.29 -4.32 -4.10
C MET A 84 3.22 -5.48 -3.77
N ALA A 85 4.38 -5.20 -3.14
CA ALA A 85 5.31 -6.24 -2.75
C ALA A 85 4.69 -7.20 -1.71
N SER A 86 3.86 -6.69 -0.79
CA SER A 86 3.16 -7.55 0.18
C SER A 86 2.11 -8.46 -0.47
N GLU A 87 1.47 -7.98 -1.54
CA GLU A 87 0.54 -8.76 -2.35
C GLU A 87 1.26 -9.85 -3.16
N GLU A 88 2.38 -9.50 -3.81
CA GLU A 88 3.19 -10.42 -4.62
C GLU A 88 3.76 -11.59 -3.79
N ILE A 89 4.15 -11.34 -2.52
CA ILE A 89 4.62 -12.40 -1.61
C ILE A 89 3.49 -13.16 -0.91
N GLY A 90 2.23 -12.76 -1.10
CA GLY A 90 1.06 -13.37 -0.47
C GLY A 90 1.02 -13.23 1.05
N LEU A 91 1.49 -12.10 1.58
CA LEU A 91 1.69 -11.90 3.03
C LEU A 91 0.39 -12.14 3.83
N ASN A 92 -0.73 -11.56 3.37
CA ASN A 92 -2.03 -11.67 4.07
C ASN A 92 -2.45 -13.13 4.24
N THR A 93 -2.40 -13.91 3.15
CA THR A 93 -2.73 -15.34 3.16
C THR A 93 -1.81 -16.12 4.08
N TYR A 94 -0.51 -15.83 4.05
CA TYR A 94 0.49 -16.52 4.87
C TYR A 94 0.29 -16.27 6.38
N MET A 95 -0.07 -15.05 6.76
CA MET A 95 -0.34 -14.65 8.14
C MET A 95 -1.70 -15.15 8.63
N ALA A 96 -2.74 -15.15 7.78
CA ALA A 96 -4.06 -15.68 8.11
C ALA A 96 -4.02 -17.16 8.51
N GLN A 97 -3.19 -17.98 7.84
CA GLN A 97 -2.94 -19.39 8.21
C GLN A 97 -2.36 -19.57 9.62
N ARG A 98 -1.84 -18.49 10.22
CA ARG A 98 -1.25 -18.44 11.57
C ARG A 98 -2.14 -17.71 12.57
N ASN A 99 -3.40 -17.41 12.21
CA ASN A 99 -4.34 -16.62 13.01
C ASN A 99 -3.81 -15.21 13.33
N VAL A 100 -3.13 -14.58 12.38
CA VAL A 100 -2.70 -13.19 12.47
C VAL A 100 -3.36 -12.39 11.34
N ASP A 101 -4.18 -11.42 11.73
CA ASP A 101 -4.93 -10.58 10.80
C ASP A 101 -4.06 -9.44 10.29
N CYS A 102 -3.91 -9.31 8.97
CA CYS A 102 -3.26 -8.15 8.36
C CYS A 102 -4.32 -7.11 7.97
N ILE A 103 -4.20 -5.88 8.45
CA ILE A 103 -5.13 -4.77 8.19
C ILE A 103 -4.40 -3.66 7.42
N GLU A 104 -4.99 -3.24 6.31
CA GLU A 104 -4.50 -2.12 5.51
C GLU A 104 -4.86 -0.75 6.10
N THR A 105 -3.90 0.19 6.05
CA THR A 105 -4.15 1.59 6.43
C THR A 105 -4.66 2.44 5.28
N ASP A 106 -4.44 2.01 4.03
CA ASP A 106 -5.00 2.70 2.86
C ASP A 106 -6.49 2.39 2.76
N MET A 107 -7.34 3.42 2.74
CA MET A 107 -8.80 3.22 2.72
C MET A 107 -9.31 2.50 1.49
N GLY A 108 -8.67 2.70 0.33
CA GLY A 108 -9.06 1.96 -0.86
C GLY A 108 -8.79 0.46 -0.71
N GLU A 109 -7.59 0.10 -0.25
CA GLU A 109 -7.24 -1.30 0.00
C GLU A 109 -8.06 -1.90 1.14
N PHE A 110 -8.32 -1.15 2.21
CA PHE A 110 -9.15 -1.60 3.32
C PHE A 110 -10.57 -1.93 2.87
N ILE A 111 -11.18 -1.08 2.03
CA ILE A 111 -12.52 -1.33 1.46
C ILE A 111 -12.54 -2.63 0.63
N VAL A 112 -11.50 -2.85 -0.19
CA VAL A 112 -11.37 -4.07 -1.00
C VAL A 112 -11.15 -5.30 -0.11
N GLN A 113 -10.36 -5.16 0.95
CA GLN A 113 -10.08 -6.20 1.94
C GLN A 113 -11.37 -6.63 2.67
N ILE A 114 -12.15 -5.69 3.24
CA ILE A 114 -13.40 -6.04 3.94
C ILE A 114 -14.46 -6.59 2.98
N ALA A 115 -14.44 -6.15 1.71
CA ALA A 115 -15.31 -6.72 0.68
C ALA A 115 -14.86 -8.11 0.21
N ASN A 116 -13.67 -8.57 0.61
CA ASN A 116 -13.05 -9.81 0.15
C ASN A 116 -12.99 -9.90 -1.39
N GLU A 117 -12.63 -8.79 -2.02
CA GLU A 117 -12.52 -8.64 -3.48
C GLU A 117 -11.06 -8.41 -3.90
N THR A 118 -10.79 -8.43 -5.19
CA THR A 118 -9.51 -7.98 -5.75
C THR A 118 -9.59 -6.50 -6.16
N PRO A 119 -8.47 -5.75 -6.10
CA PRO A 119 -8.46 -4.36 -6.50
C PRO A 119 -8.70 -4.23 -8.02
N SER A 120 -9.63 -3.36 -8.42
CA SER A 120 -9.95 -3.13 -9.84
C SER A 120 -8.93 -2.24 -10.55
N HIS A 121 -8.16 -1.46 -9.79
CA HIS A 121 -7.17 -0.55 -10.35
C HIS A 121 -6.03 -0.28 -9.34
N ILE A 122 -4.78 -0.26 -9.82
CA ILE A 122 -3.58 -0.12 -8.97
C ILE A 122 -3.62 1.15 -8.10
N ILE A 123 -4.05 2.28 -8.67
CA ILE A 123 -4.11 3.57 -7.96
C ILE A 123 -5.43 3.76 -7.19
N MET A 124 -6.51 3.12 -7.65
CA MET A 124 -7.87 3.33 -7.14
C MET A 124 -8.53 1.96 -6.93
N PRO A 125 -8.10 1.20 -5.91
CA PRO A 125 -8.43 -0.21 -5.77
C PRO A 125 -9.94 -0.48 -5.72
N ALA A 126 -10.71 0.41 -5.09
CA ALA A 126 -12.17 0.31 -4.96
C ALA A 126 -12.98 1.12 -6.02
N ILE A 127 -12.38 1.50 -7.17
CA ILE A 127 -13.05 2.37 -8.17
C ILE A 127 -14.37 1.81 -8.72
N HIS A 128 -14.56 0.49 -8.65
CA HIS A 128 -15.78 -0.20 -9.06
C HIS A 128 -16.92 -0.09 -8.04
N LYS A 129 -16.68 0.45 -6.85
CA LYS A 129 -17.69 0.66 -5.82
C LYS A 129 -18.16 2.11 -5.76
N ASN A 130 -19.47 2.29 -5.62
CA ASN A 130 -20.06 3.60 -5.37
C ASN A 130 -20.18 3.89 -3.86
N LYS A 131 -20.46 5.15 -3.52
CA LYS A 131 -20.56 5.61 -2.11
C LYS A 131 -21.56 4.82 -1.27
N ALA A 132 -22.72 4.46 -1.84
CA ALA A 132 -23.74 3.70 -1.11
C ALA A 132 -23.27 2.28 -0.80
N GLN A 133 -22.59 1.62 -1.74
CA GLN A 133 -21.99 0.30 -1.52
C GLN A 133 -20.87 0.35 -0.46
N ILE A 134 -20.05 1.40 -0.46
CA ILE A 134 -19.00 1.58 0.54
C ILE A 134 -19.62 1.82 1.92
N ALA A 135 -20.59 2.72 2.05
CA ALA A 135 -21.27 2.99 3.31
C ALA A 135 -21.92 1.73 3.90
N GLN A 136 -22.56 0.92 3.05
CA GLN A 136 -23.11 -0.37 3.47
C GLN A 136 -22.02 -1.33 3.98
N LEU A 137 -20.92 -1.50 3.23
CA LEU A 137 -19.80 -2.34 3.65
C LEU A 137 -19.20 -1.89 4.99
N LEU A 138 -19.03 -0.58 5.15
CA LEU A 138 -18.55 -0.02 6.40
C LEU A 138 -19.54 -0.33 7.53
N HIS A 139 -20.84 -0.13 7.34
CA HIS A 139 -21.85 -0.45 8.36
C HIS A 139 -21.87 -1.94 8.78
N GLU A 140 -21.64 -2.84 7.82
CA GLU A 140 -21.64 -4.29 8.05
C GLU A 140 -20.37 -4.78 8.78
N HIS A 141 -19.20 -4.22 8.44
CA HIS A 141 -17.91 -4.72 8.90
C HIS A 141 -17.26 -3.90 10.02
N ILE A 142 -17.63 -2.63 10.13
CA ILE A 142 -17.19 -1.73 11.20
C ILE A 142 -18.42 -1.05 11.80
N ALA A 143 -18.37 -0.65 13.07
CA ALA A 143 -19.53 -0.02 13.72
C ALA A 143 -19.77 1.44 13.23
N PHE A 144 -19.71 1.67 11.91
CA PHE A 144 -19.92 2.94 11.26
C PHE A 144 -21.42 3.27 11.22
N GLN A 145 -21.78 4.44 11.74
CA GLN A 145 -23.16 4.90 11.85
C GLN A 145 -23.52 6.01 10.83
N GLY A 146 -22.59 6.37 9.94
CA GLY A 146 -22.80 7.37 8.91
C GLY A 146 -23.51 6.82 7.66
N ASP A 147 -23.98 7.71 6.80
CA ASP A 147 -24.64 7.37 5.54
C ASP A 147 -23.72 7.54 4.32
N SER A 148 -24.25 7.39 3.11
CA SER A 148 -23.47 7.54 1.87
C SER A 148 -22.90 8.93 1.61
N ASN A 149 -23.34 9.97 2.33
CA ASN A 149 -22.80 11.32 2.26
C ASN A 149 -21.58 11.49 3.18
N ASP A 150 -21.45 10.63 4.20
CA ASP A 150 -20.32 10.60 5.14
C ASP A 150 -19.11 9.82 4.59
N VAL A 151 -19.22 9.31 3.36
CA VAL A 151 -18.20 8.54 2.62
C VAL A 151 -17.86 9.25 1.30
#